data_AF-A0A820EKN6-F1
#
_entry.id   AF-A0A820EKN6-F1
#
_cell.length_a   1.000
_cell.length_b   1.000
_cell.length_c   1.000
_cell.angle_alpha   90.00
_cell.angle_beta   90.00
_cell.angle_gamma   90.00
#
_symmetry.space_group_name_H-M   'P 1'
#
loop_
_entity.id
_entity.type
_entity.pdbx_description
1 polymer ?
#
loop_
_entity_poly.entity_id
_entity_poly.type
_entity_poly.pdbx_seq_one_letter_code
_entity_poly.pdbx_strand_id
1 'polypeptide(L)'
;MGEKAATNEVITKLISALKDQSEEVISSACRALGYIGEKAATNEVITKLISALEDESERVRSNACKALGYIGEKAATRVVIIKLASALGDKSNNVISSACKALRKMGEKAATKEVIAKLVSALKDQSGNVRSSACEALGKMGEKAATNEVITKLVSALEDESEDVRSNVYSTLGNMGEKAATNEVITKLVSALEDKSKMVRLNACNALGQMGEKAATNEVITKLVSALEDKSFRVRESVCKAFGRMGEKAAKIEVLTKLANIPDAYGELPLEAVDVIDGILRSSATMIAFGPMLISKLCVYGRQLKCWEQVSVDELIKNFFKTQDADWLLPIAEIALQKGAAVSMNE
;
A
#
# COMPACT_ATOMS: atom_id res chain seq x y z
N MET A 1 -17.34 -22.05 14.21
CA MET A 1 -18.70 -21.86 13.65
C MET A 1 -18.76 -20.63 12.73
N GLY A 2 -17.85 -20.48 11.77
CA GLY A 2 -17.78 -19.28 10.88
C GLY A 2 -18.89 -19.24 9.83
N GLU A 3 -18.60 -18.74 8.63
CA GLU A 3 -19.56 -18.61 7.51
C GLU A 3 -20.45 -19.85 7.22
N LYS A 4 -19.99 -21.06 7.54
CA LYS A 4 -20.76 -22.31 7.39
C LYS A 4 -22.00 -22.39 8.31
N ALA A 5 -22.08 -21.56 9.34
CA ALA A 5 -23.22 -21.48 10.26
C ALA A 5 -24.27 -20.40 9.87
N ALA A 6 -24.10 -19.74 8.72
CA ALA A 6 -24.95 -18.64 8.27
C ALA A 6 -26.32 -19.11 7.72
N THR A 7 -27.09 -19.86 8.50
CA THR A 7 -28.47 -20.19 8.15
C THR A 7 -29.41 -19.09 8.60
N ASN A 8 -30.55 -18.94 7.92
CA ASN A 8 -31.58 -17.98 8.31
C ASN A 8 -32.04 -18.21 9.76
N GLU A 9 -32.22 -19.47 10.16
CA GLU A 9 -32.60 -19.82 11.53
C GLU A 9 -31.58 -19.34 12.57
N VAL A 10 -30.28 -19.54 12.31
CA VAL A 10 -29.22 -19.08 13.21
C VAL A 10 -29.23 -17.56 13.31
N ILE A 11 -29.33 -16.86 12.17
CA ILE A 11 -29.38 -15.39 12.15
C ILE A 11 -30.60 -14.88 12.92
N THR A 12 -31.79 -15.47 12.73
CA THR A 12 -33.00 -15.08 13.47
C THR A 12 -32.85 -15.29 14.98
N LYS A 13 -32.27 -16.42 15.42
CA LYS A 13 -31.99 -16.66 16.84
C LYS A 13 -31.02 -15.64 17.44
N LEU A 14 -29.97 -15.28 16.68
CA LEU A 14 -29.01 -14.26 17.10
C LEU A 14 -29.63 -12.86 17.16
N ILE A 15 -30.53 -12.51 16.24
CA ILE A 15 -31.29 -11.26 16.30
C ILE A 15 -32.15 -11.20 17.57
N SER A 16 -32.78 -12.31 17.96
CA SER A 16 -33.54 -12.37 19.22
C SER A 16 -32.63 -12.22 20.44
N ALA A 17 -31.45 -12.85 20.44
CA ALA A 17 -30.46 -12.73 21.51
C ALA A 17 -29.88 -11.31 21.67
N LEU A 18 -29.88 -10.48 20.61
CA LEU A 18 -29.52 -9.06 20.71
C LEU A 18 -30.53 -8.21 21.49
N LYS A 19 -31.71 -8.74 21.83
CA LYS A 19 -32.74 -8.07 22.63
C LYS A 19 -32.81 -8.60 24.07
N ASP A 20 -31.88 -9.46 24.45
CA ASP A 20 -31.82 -10.03 25.80
C ASP A 20 -31.52 -8.94 26.83
N GLN A 21 -31.81 -9.19 28.11
CA GLN A 21 -31.46 -8.28 29.21
C GLN A 21 -30.04 -8.52 29.74
N SER A 22 -29.48 -9.70 29.49
CA SER A 22 -28.12 -10.06 29.90
C SER A 22 -27.09 -9.53 28.89
N GLU A 23 -26.19 -8.67 29.38
CA GLU A 23 -25.07 -8.17 28.58
C GLU A 23 -24.20 -9.29 27.99
N GLU A 24 -24.10 -10.44 28.67
CA GLU A 24 -23.32 -11.58 28.18
C GLU A 24 -23.95 -12.21 26.95
N VAL A 25 -25.29 -12.29 26.93
CA VAL A 25 -26.05 -12.84 25.80
C VAL A 25 -25.96 -11.90 24.61
N ILE A 26 -26.19 -10.60 24.82
CA ILE A 26 -26.07 -9.58 23.76
C ILE A 26 -24.64 -9.57 23.20
N SER A 27 -23.64 -9.52 24.08
CA SER A 27 -22.22 -9.55 23.71
C SER A 27 -21.87 -10.80 22.89
N SER A 28 -22.42 -11.96 23.27
CA SER A 28 -22.16 -13.22 22.58
C SER A 28 -22.83 -13.25 21.22
N ALA A 29 -24.05 -12.69 21.11
CA ALA A 29 -24.76 -12.55 19.85
C ALA A 29 -24.02 -11.63 18.88
N CYS A 30 -23.56 -10.45 19.32
CA CYS A 30 -22.70 -9.56 18.53
C CYS A 30 -21.47 -10.31 17.98
N ARG A 31 -20.75 -11.02 18.85
CA ARG A 31 -19.56 -11.77 18.46
C ARG A 31 -19.87 -12.87 17.44
N ALA A 32 -20.95 -13.63 17.64
CA ALA A 32 -21.38 -14.68 16.72
C ALA A 32 -21.72 -14.12 15.33
N LEU A 33 -22.47 -13.00 15.28
CA LEU A 33 -22.78 -12.30 14.02
C LEU A 33 -21.51 -11.80 13.32
N GLY A 34 -20.55 -11.28 14.09
CA GLY A 34 -19.23 -10.92 13.56
C GLY A 34 -18.48 -12.11 12.95
N TYR A 35 -18.51 -13.29 13.57
CA TYR A 35 -17.87 -14.49 13.00
C TYR A 35 -18.58 -15.05 11.78
N ILE A 36 -19.89 -14.82 11.63
CA ILE A 36 -20.62 -15.10 10.39
C ILE A 36 -20.15 -14.15 9.28
N GLY A 37 -19.79 -12.91 9.64
CA GLY A 37 -19.21 -11.92 8.73
C GLY A 37 -20.22 -11.42 7.71
N GLU A 38 -19.79 -11.24 6.46
CA GLU A 38 -20.60 -10.68 5.38
C GLU A 38 -21.94 -11.37 5.14
N LYS A 39 -22.07 -12.66 5.47
CA LYS A 39 -23.33 -13.41 5.31
C LYS A 39 -24.40 -12.99 6.32
N ALA A 40 -24.01 -12.33 7.42
CA ALA A 40 -24.94 -11.75 8.40
C ALA A 40 -25.41 -10.34 8.01
N ALA A 41 -25.01 -9.80 6.85
CA ALA A 41 -25.29 -8.43 6.43
C ALA A 41 -26.76 -8.17 6.01
N THR A 42 -27.71 -8.47 6.89
CA THR A 42 -29.13 -8.12 6.69
C THR A 42 -29.43 -6.77 7.33
N ASN A 43 -30.44 -6.06 6.81
CA ASN A 43 -30.87 -4.78 7.37
C ASN A 43 -31.26 -4.88 8.85
N GLU A 44 -31.91 -5.98 9.24
CA GLU A 44 -32.31 -6.20 10.64
C GLU A 44 -31.09 -6.41 11.54
N VAL A 45 -30.12 -7.24 11.14
CA VAL A 45 -28.87 -7.43 11.89
C VAL A 45 -28.13 -6.10 12.06
N ILE A 46 -27.96 -5.34 10.97
CA ILE A 46 -27.27 -4.05 11.01
C ILE A 46 -28.00 -3.08 11.95
N THR A 47 -29.33 -3.01 11.88
CA THR A 47 -30.13 -2.15 12.75
C THR A 47 -29.96 -2.51 14.23
N LYS A 48 -29.95 -3.81 14.56
CA LYS A 48 -29.77 -4.26 15.95
C LYS A 48 -28.35 -4.07 16.45
N LEU A 49 -27.35 -4.26 15.60
CA LEU A 49 -25.96 -3.93 15.94
C LEU A 49 -25.76 -2.43 16.14
N ILE A 50 -26.47 -1.57 15.39
CA ILE A 50 -26.47 -0.12 15.63
C ILE A 50 -27.03 0.19 17.02
N SER A 51 -28.15 -0.41 17.43
CA SER A 51 -28.67 -0.23 18.79
C SER A 51 -27.67 -0.68 19.86
N ALA A 52 -26.98 -1.82 19.63
CA ALA A 52 -25.97 -2.32 20.55
C ALA A 52 -24.70 -1.45 20.65
N LEU A 53 -24.48 -0.49 19.73
CA LEU A 53 -23.41 0.51 19.86
C LEU A 53 -23.70 1.53 20.97
N GLU A 54 -24.94 1.62 21.44
CA GLU A 54 -25.38 2.59 22.46
C GLU A 54 -25.69 1.92 23.80
N ASP A 55 -25.36 0.63 23.93
CA ASP A 55 -25.58 -0.17 25.13
C ASP A 55 -24.77 0.38 26.33
N GLU A 56 -25.28 0.23 27.55
CA GLU A 56 -24.60 0.68 28.77
C GLU A 56 -23.28 -0.07 29.00
N SER A 57 -23.22 -1.35 28.60
CA SER A 57 -22.06 -2.20 28.71
C SER A 57 -21.01 -1.90 27.64
N GLU A 58 -19.80 -1.52 28.07
CA GLU A 58 -18.67 -1.32 27.14
C GLU A 58 -18.33 -2.59 26.34
N ARG A 59 -18.62 -3.76 26.91
CA ARG A 59 -18.37 -5.05 26.27
C ARG A 59 -19.34 -5.27 25.11
N VAL A 60 -20.61 -4.91 25.29
CA VAL A 60 -21.61 -4.96 24.21
C VAL A 60 -21.23 -3.97 23.11
N ARG A 61 -20.96 -2.70 23.45
CA ARG A 61 -20.55 -1.67 22.48
C ARG A 61 -19.31 -2.06 21.67
N SER A 62 -18.27 -2.58 22.34
CA SER A 62 -17.04 -3.04 21.68
C SER A 62 -17.31 -4.21 20.73
N ASN A 63 -18.12 -5.18 21.14
CA ASN A 63 -18.44 -6.33 20.29
C ASN A 63 -19.38 -5.97 19.14
N ALA A 64 -20.27 -5.00 19.31
CA ALA A 64 -21.08 -4.44 18.23
C ALA A 64 -20.19 -3.76 17.17
N CYS A 65 -19.21 -2.95 17.59
CA CYS A 65 -18.20 -2.38 16.69
C CYS A 65 -17.47 -3.48 15.91
N LYS A 66 -16.95 -4.50 16.61
CA LYS A 66 -16.24 -5.62 15.98
C LYS A 66 -17.13 -6.37 14.99
N ALA A 67 -18.38 -6.63 15.34
CA ALA A 67 -19.34 -7.33 14.49
C ALA A 67 -19.57 -6.56 13.17
N LEU A 68 -19.87 -5.26 13.26
CA LEU A 68 -20.00 -4.39 12.10
C LEU A 68 -18.72 -4.36 11.25
N GLY A 69 -17.56 -4.33 11.91
CA GLY A 69 -16.27 -4.43 11.23
C GLY A 69 -16.06 -5.75 10.48
N TYR A 70 -16.43 -6.90 11.07
CA TYR A 70 -16.31 -8.21 10.41
C TYR A 70 -17.35 -8.43 9.31
N ILE A 71 -18.52 -7.81 9.40
CA ILE A 71 -19.47 -7.71 8.28
C ILE A 71 -18.86 -6.86 7.14
N GLY A 72 -17.94 -5.95 7.47
CA GLY A 72 -17.08 -5.26 6.52
C GLY A 72 -17.83 -4.22 5.70
N GLU A 73 -17.44 -4.07 4.42
CA GLU A 73 -18.01 -3.05 3.54
C GLU A 73 -19.52 -3.18 3.32
N LYS A 74 -20.11 -4.37 3.49
CA LYS A 74 -21.57 -4.56 3.39
C LYS A 74 -22.33 -3.87 4.51
N ALA A 75 -21.70 -3.63 5.66
CA ALA A 75 -22.27 -2.85 6.76
C ALA A 75 -21.99 -1.34 6.63
N ALA A 76 -21.18 -0.89 5.68
CA ALA A 76 -20.71 0.50 5.56
C ALA A 76 -21.78 1.47 5.03
N THR A 77 -22.96 1.49 5.66
CA THR A 77 -24.01 2.48 5.41
C THR A 77 -23.67 3.79 6.11
N ARG A 78 -24.25 4.90 5.64
CA ARG A 78 -24.06 6.22 6.27
C ARG A 78 -24.40 6.22 7.76
N VAL A 79 -25.47 5.54 8.16
CA VAL A 79 -25.91 5.47 9.56
C VAL A 79 -24.88 4.71 10.40
N VAL A 80 -24.39 3.57 9.93
CA VAL A 80 -23.35 2.80 10.63
C VAL A 80 -22.08 3.62 10.80
N ILE A 81 -21.63 4.31 9.74
CA ILE A 81 -20.42 5.13 9.79
C ILE A 81 -20.56 6.26 10.83
N ILE A 82 -21.71 6.94 10.87
CA ILE A 82 -21.97 8.00 11.88
C ILE A 82 -21.93 7.41 13.29
N LYS A 83 -22.57 6.26 13.53
CA LYS A 83 -22.60 5.65 14.86
C LYS A 83 -21.23 5.15 15.30
N LEU A 84 -20.44 4.59 14.38
CA LEU A 84 -19.04 4.25 14.66
C LEU A 84 -18.17 5.50 14.89
N ALA A 85 -18.45 6.62 14.20
CA ALA A 85 -17.77 7.89 14.46
C ALA A 85 -18.05 8.41 15.87
N SER A 86 -19.29 8.27 16.37
CA SER A 86 -19.63 8.56 17.77
C SER A 86 -18.87 7.67 18.75
N ALA A 87 -18.73 6.37 18.44
CA ALA A 87 -17.99 5.41 19.27
C ALA A 87 -16.47 5.69 19.34
N LEU A 88 -15.91 6.52 18.46
CA LEU A 88 -14.53 7.02 18.59
C LEU A 88 -14.36 8.01 19.75
N GLY A 89 -15.45 8.53 20.30
CA GLY A 89 -15.45 9.38 21.50
C GLY A 89 -15.94 8.65 22.76
N ASP A 90 -15.95 7.31 22.76
CA ASP A 90 -16.35 6.52 23.92
C ASP A 90 -15.38 6.70 25.10
N LYS A 91 -15.82 6.41 26.32
CA LYS A 91 -14.98 6.46 27.52
C LYS A 91 -14.03 5.27 27.62
N SER A 92 -14.33 4.17 26.92
CA SER A 92 -13.58 2.93 26.97
C SER A 92 -12.63 2.79 25.78
N ASN A 93 -11.33 2.66 26.05
CA ASN A 93 -10.30 2.43 25.03
C ASN A 93 -10.58 1.17 24.17
N ASN A 94 -11.25 0.17 24.74
CA ASN A 94 -11.66 -1.04 24.03
C ASN A 94 -12.70 -0.74 22.96
N VAL A 95 -13.67 0.12 23.27
CA VAL A 95 -14.70 0.56 22.33
C VAL A 95 -14.08 1.42 21.23
N ILE A 96 -13.25 2.41 21.60
CA ILE A 96 -12.56 3.28 20.62
C ILE A 96 -11.71 2.43 19.65
N SER A 97 -10.85 1.54 20.16
CA SER A 97 -10.03 0.68 19.29
C SER A 97 -10.88 -0.22 18.40
N SER A 98 -12.02 -0.71 18.91
CA SER A 98 -12.95 -1.53 18.12
C SER A 98 -13.63 -0.72 17.02
N ALA A 99 -14.02 0.53 17.29
CA ALA A 99 -14.57 1.45 16.30
C ALA A 99 -13.54 1.78 15.22
N CYS A 100 -12.29 2.11 15.60
CA CYS A 100 -11.18 2.30 14.65
C CYS A 100 -11.02 1.09 13.73
N LYS A 101 -10.97 -0.13 14.30
CA LYS A 101 -10.83 -1.38 13.53
C LYS A 101 -12.02 -1.65 12.62
N ALA A 102 -13.24 -1.29 13.04
CA ALA A 102 -14.43 -1.41 12.21
C ALA A 102 -14.37 -0.46 11.01
N LEU A 103 -14.07 0.81 11.24
CA LEU A 103 -13.90 1.83 10.19
C LEU A 103 -12.76 1.47 9.24
N ARG A 104 -11.65 0.94 9.75
CA ARG A 104 -10.55 0.40 8.95
C ARG A 104 -11.02 -0.66 7.95
N LYS A 105 -11.90 -1.58 8.38
CA LYS A 105 -12.44 -2.64 7.52
C LYS A 105 -13.48 -2.16 6.51
N MET A 106 -14.06 -0.98 6.73
CA MET A 106 -14.92 -0.29 5.77
C MET A 106 -14.12 0.53 4.74
N GLY A 107 -12.82 0.74 5.00
CA GLY A 107 -11.88 1.37 4.07
C GLY A 107 -12.32 2.77 3.63
N GLU A 108 -12.17 3.05 2.35
CA GLU A 108 -12.51 4.34 1.74
C GLU A 108 -13.96 4.77 1.91
N LYS A 109 -14.92 3.83 2.08
CA LYS A 109 -16.33 4.18 2.28
C LYS A 109 -16.57 4.92 3.60
N ALA A 110 -15.72 4.68 4.59
CA ALA A 110 -15.78 5.35 5.90
C ALA A 110 -15.04 6.70 5.93
N ALA A 111 -14.41 7.13 4.83
CA ALA A 111 -13.59 8.35 4.75
C ALA A 111 -14.44 9.64 4.68
N THR A 112 -15.28 9.88 5.68
CA THR A 112 -16.03 11.14 5.84
C THR A 112 -15.20 12.15 6.64
N LYS A 113 -15.47 13.45 6.45
CA LYS A 113 -14.77 14.52 7.19
C LYS A 113 -14.87 14.35 8.70
N GLU A 114 -16.05 13.97 9.20
CA GLU A 114 -16.29 13.74 10.62
C GLU A 114 -15.47 12.57 11.17
N VAL A 115 -15.47 11.44 10.46
CA VAL A 115 -14.69 10.26 10.87
C VAL A 115 -13.19 10.59 10.86
N ILE A 116 -12.70 11.25 9.82
CA ILE A 116 -11.30 11.66 9.74
C ILE A 116 -10.93 12.57 10.92
N ALA A 117 -11.75 13.57 11.24
CA ALA A 117 -11.49 14.47 12.38
C ALA A 117 -11.45 13.72 13.72
N LYS A 118 -12.34 12.74 13.92
CA LYS A 118 -12.35 11.90 15.13
C LYS A 118 -11.13 10.97 15.21
N LEU A 119 -10.73 10.37 14.09
CA LEU A 119 -9.52 9.54 14.02
C LEU A 119 -8.25 10.36 14.25
N VAL A 120 -8.17 11.60 13.73
CA VAL A 120 -7.08 12.54 14.02
C VAL A 120 -6.99 12.86 15.52
N SER A 121 -8.14 12.98 16.19
CA SER A 121 -8.15 13.15 17.66
C SER A 121 -7.61 11.90 18.36
N ALA A 122 -8.02 10.71 17.91
CA ALA A 122 -7.58 9.42 18.47
C ALA A 122 -6.09 9.12 18.25
N LEU A 123 -5.42 9.75 17.28
CA LEU A 123 -3.95 9.69 17.13
C LEU A 123 -3.20 10.27 18.34
N LYS A 124 -3.85 11.04 19.20
CA LYS A 124 -3.26 11.63 20.41
C LYS A 124 -3.73 10.95 21.70
N ASP A 125 -4.41 9.82 21.59
CA ASP A 125 -4.92 9.09 22.74
C ASP A 125 -3.78 8.60 23.65
N GLN A 126 -4.04 8.53 24.96
CA GLN A 126 -3.04 8.03 25.92
C GLN A 126 -2.71 6.55 25.67
N SER A 127 -3.65 5.78 25.14
CA SER A 127 -3.46 4.37 24.79
C SER A 127 -2.80 4.21 23.44
N GLY A 128 -1.58 3.65 23.42
CA GLY A 128 -0.88 3.29 22.17
C GLY A 128 -1.69 2.37 21.26
N ASN A 129 -2.56 1.52 21.81
CA ASN A 129 -3.48 0.67 21.04
C ASN A 129 -4.53 1.49 20.26
N VAL A 130 -5.04 2.56 20.87
CA VAL A 130 -5.99 3.47 20.22
C VAL A 130 -5.28 4.26 19.12
N ARG A 131 -4.11 4.85 19.43
CA ARG A 131 -3.28 5.58 18.44
C ARG A 131 -2.97 4.71 17.23
N SER A 132 -2.49 3.48 17.47
CA SER A 132 -2.17 2.52 16.42
C SER A 132 -3.40 2.15 15.58
N SER A 133 -4.54 1.85 16.23
CA SER A 133 -5.78 1.52 15.53
C SER A 133 -6.30 2.69 14.68
N ALA A 134 -6.19 3.93 15.18
CA ALA A 134 -6.60 5.12 14.45
C ALA A 134 -5.72 5.37 13.22
N CYS A 135 -4.40 5.18 13.38
CA CYS A 135 -3.44 5.25 12.28
C CYS A 135 -3.79 4.26 11.17
N GLU A 136 -4.00 2.98 11.50
CA GLU A 136 -4.36 1.97 10.48
C GLU A 136 -5.69 2.29 9.78
N ALA A 137 -6.67 2.83 10.52
CA ALA A 137 -7.96 3.22 9.96
C ALA A 137 -7.81 4.33 8.92
N LEU A 138 -7.03 5.38 9.24
CA LEU A 138 -6.68 6.45 8.29
C LEU A 138 -5.94 5.90 7.07
N GLY A 139 -5.02 4.95 7.26
CA GLY A 139 -4.29 4.31 6.16
C GLY A 139 -5.20 3.54 5.21
N LYS A 140 -6.21 2.83 5.73
CA LYS A 140 -7.18 2.11 4.87
C LYS A 140 -8.22 3.01 4.20
N MET A 141 -8.34 4.26 4.63
CA MET A 141 -9.09 5.29 3.90
C MET A 141 -8.29 5.90 2.74
N GLY A 142 -6.98 5.62 2.68
CA GLY A 142 -6.08 5.99 1.59
C GLY A 142 -6.06 7.49 1.32
N GLU A 143 -5.99 7.85 0.04
CA GLU A 143 -5.91 9.24 -0.43
C GLU A 143 -7.11 10.13 -0.01
N LYS A 144 -8.25 9.55 0.37
CA LYS A 144 -9.41 10.35 0.85
C LYS A 144 -9.17 10.91 2.25
N ALA A 145 -8.32 10.26 3.05
CA ALA A 145 -7.93 10.74 4.38
C ALA A 145 -6.66 11.60 4.37
N ALA A 146 -5.97 11.73 3.24
CA ALA A 146 -4.70 12.45 3.11
C ALA A 146 -4.87 13.99 3.13
N THR A 147 -5.36 14.55 4.24
CA THR A 147 -5.41 15.99 4.46
C THR A 147 -4.10 16.48 5.09
N ASN A 148 -3.78 17.78 4.94
CA ASN A 148 -2.57 18.36 5.54
C ASN A 148 -2.52 18.16 7.06
N GLU A 149 -3.66 18.27 7.74
CA GLU A 149 -3.75 18.03 9.18
C GLU A 149 -3.40 16.58 9.53
N VAL A 150 -3.99 15.61 8.81
CA VAL A 150 -3.72 14.18 9.00
C VAL A 150 -2.24 13.89 8.77
N ILE A 151 -1.67 14.37 7.68
CA ILE A 151 -0.25 14.17 7.35
C ILE A 151 0.64 14.77 8.45
N THR A 152 0.36 16.00 8.90
CA THR A 152 1.12 16.65 9.98
C THR A 152 1.11 15.82 11.27
N LYS A 153 -0.06 15.28 11.65
CA LYS A 153 -0.18 14.44 12.85
C LYS A 153 0.51 13.08 12.71
N LEU A 154 0.45 12.50 11.52
CA LEU A 154 1.17 11.26 11.23
C LEU A 154 2.69 11.49 11.26
N VAL A 155 3.21 12.58 10.72
CA VAL A 155 4.63 12.92 10.80
C VAL A 155 5.08 13.03 12.26
N SER A 156 4.30 13.68 13.13
CA SER A 156 4.60 13.69 14.58
C SER A 156 4.60 12.29 15.19
N ALA A 157 3.70 11.41 14.75
CA ALA A 157 3.58 10.04 15.25
C ALA A 157 4.69 9.08 14.74
N LEU A 158 5.56 9.52 13.81
CA LEU A 158 6.79 8.79 13.48
C LEU A 158 7.76 8.69 14.67
N GLU A 159 7.62 9.59 15.65
CA GLU A 159 8.43 9.64 16.88
C GLU A 159 7.65 9.13 18.10
N ASP A 160 6.52 8.45 17.89
CA ASP A 160 5.71 7.86 18.97
C ASP A 160 6.54 6.86 19.79
N GLU A 161 6.29 6.78 21.10
CA GLU A 161 6.95 5.84 22.01
C GLU A 161 6.72 4.37 21.59
N SER A 162 5.55 4.07 21.01
CA SER A 162 5.16 2.72 20.60
C SER A 162 5.69 2.39 19.22
N GLU A 163 6.46 1.29 19.12
CA GLU A 163 6.97 0.78 17.85
C GLU A 163 5.84 0.42 16.86
N ASP A 164 4.73 -0.12 17.36
CA ASP A 164 3.57 -0.46 16.54
C ASP A 164 2.97 0.78 15.89
N VAL A 165 2.87 1.89 16.65
CA VAL A 165 2.39 3.17 16.11
C VAL A 165 3.35 3.67 15.03
N ARG A 166 4.66 3.75 15.31
CA ARG A 166 5.65 4.21 14.33
C ARG A 166 5.61 3.38 13.03
N SER A 167 5.55 2.06 13.15
CA SER A 167 5.46 1.14 12.01
C SER A 167 4.20 1.37 11.16
N ASN A 168 3.05 1.54 11.84
CA ASN A 168 1.77 1.79 11.19
C ASN A 168 1.72 3.16 10.52
N VAL A 169 2.44 4.16 11.05
CA VAL A 169 2.55 5.48 10.44
C VAL A 169 3.22 5.41 9.07
N TYR A 170 4.36 4.70 8.95
CA TYR A 170 5.01 4.52 7.65
C TYR A 170 4.07 3.88 6.62
N SER A 171 3.39 2.80 7.01
CA SER A 171 2.43 2.11 6.14
C SER A 171 1.24 3.00 5.78
N THR A 172 0.80 3.85 6.71
CA THR A 172 -0.32 4.78 6.52
C THR A 172 0.01 5.89 5.54
N LEU A 173 1.18 6.52 5.69
CA LEU A 173 1.69 7.53 4.76
C LEU A 173 1.84 6.95 3.35
N GLY A 174 2.32 5.70 3.25
CA GLY A 174 2.37 4.98 1.98
C GLY A 174 0.98 4.74 1.35
N ASN A 175 0.01 4.26 2.13
CA ASN A 175 -1.35 4.03 1.62
C ASN A 175 -2.10 5.33 1.24
N MET A 176 -1.68 6.47 1.77
CA MET A 176 -2.14 7.80 1.34
C MET A 176 -1.54 8.26 0.01
N GLY A 177 -0.61 7.49 -0.55
CA GLY A 177 -0.09 7.64 -1.90
C GLY A 177 0.53 9.01 -2.15
N GLU A 178 0.39 9.49 -3.38
CA GLU A 178 0.97 10.75 -3.84
C GLU A 178 0.55 11.96 -3.01
N LYS A 179 -0.63 11.96 -2.39
CA LYS A 179 -1.10 13.09 -1.57
C LYS A 179 -0.30 13.28 -0.28
N ALA A 180 0.31 12.22 0.23
CA ALA A 180 1.19 12.27 1.38
C ALA A 180 2.65 12.60 1.03
N ALA A 181 2.99 12.71 -0.25
CA ALA A 181 4.36 12.95 -0.74
C ALA A 181 4.80 14.42 -0.55
N THR A 182 4.79 14.92 0.69
CA THR A 182 5.34 16.23 1.04
C THR A 182 6.85 16.13 1.25
N ASN A 183 7.58 17.25 1.12
CA ASN A 183 9.03 17.27 1.34
C ASN A 183 9.43 16.78 2.74
N GLU A 184 8.66 17.14 3.77
CA GLU A 184 8.88 16.70 5.14
C GLU A 184 8.73 15.19 5.29
N VAL A 185 7.65 14.62 4.73
CA VAL A 185 7.40 13.18 4.74
C VAL A 185 8.50 12.44 4.00
N ILE A 186 8.86 12.90 2.79
CA ILE A 186 9.92 12.31 1.98
C ILE A 186 11.25 12.33 2.77
N THR A 187 11.61 13.44 3.41
CA THR A 187 12.86 13.56 4.19
C THR A 187 12.91 12.55 5.34
N LYS A 188 11.80 12.39 6.07
CA LYS A 188 11.70 11.40 7.15
C LYS A 188 11.76 9.97 6.64
N LEU A 189 11.12 9.67 5.51
CA LEU A 189 11.18 8.35 4.87
C LEU A 189 12.58 8.02 4.35
N VAL A 190 13.26 8.99 3.72
CA VAL A 190 14.65 8.85 3.26
C VAL A 190 15.57 8.52 4.42
N SER A 191 15.43 9.21 5.56
CA SER A 191 16.21 8.91 6.77
C SER A 191 15.93 7.50 7.29
N ALA A 192 14.68 7.04 7.21
CA ALA A 192 14.26 5.72 7.66
C ALA A 192 14.77 4.57 6.77
N LEU A 193 15.26 4.84 5.56
CA LEU A 193 15.93 3.85 4.71
C LEU A 193 17.24 3.34 5.30
N GLU A 194 17.82 4.04 6.28
CA GLU A 194 19.08 3.65 6.94
C GLU A 194 18.86 3.17 8.38
N ASP A 195 17.61 2.96 8.79
CA ASP A 195 17.27 2.54 10.14
C ASP A 195 17.84 1.15 10.47
N LYS A 196 18.20 0.92 11.74
CA LYS A 196 18.73 -0.36 12.22
C LYS A 196 17.73 -1.49 12.03
N SER A 197 16.44 -1.22 12.21
CA SER A 197 15.33 -2.16 12.04
C SER A 197 15.04 -2.41 10.56
N LYS A 198 15.09 -3.68 10.16
CA LYS A 198 14.72 -4.09 8.79
C LYS A 198 13.26 -3.76 8.46
N MET A 199 12.37 -3.73 9.45
CA MET A 199 10.96 -3.44 9.24
C MET A 199 10.74 -1.96 8.93
N VAL A 200 11.46 -1.07 9.61
CA VAL A 200 11.42 0.38 9.34
C VAL A 200 11.92 0.66 7.93
N ARG A 201 13.09 0.12 7.55
CA ARG A 201 13.62 0.27 6.18
C ARG A 201 12.65 -0.24 5.12
N LEU A 202 12.08 -1.43 5.33
CA LEU A 202 11.09 -2.02 4.41
C LEU A 202 9.84 -1.15 4.27
N ASN A 203 9.31 -0.64 5.39
CA ASN A 203 8.11 0.21 5.37
C ASN A 203 8.40 1.56 4.71
N ALA A 204 9.59 2.12 4.91
CA ALA A 204 10.02 3.34 4.25
C ALA A 204 10.14 3.17 2.73
N CYS A 205 10.78 2.09 2.26
CA CYS A 205 10.84 1.75 0.83
C CYS A 205 9.44 1.61 0.23
N ASN A 206 8.56 0.85 0.89
CA ASN A 206 7.19 0.66 0.43
C ASN A 206 6.41 1.98 0.35
N ALA A 207 6.53 2.84 1.37
CA ALA A 207 5.84 4.13 1.40
C ALA A 207 6.32 5.07 0.29
N LEU A 208 7.63 5.20 0.09
CA LEU A 208 8.21 5.98 -1.02
C LEU A 208 7.74 5.45 -2.38
N GLY A 209 7.69 4.12 -2.54
CA GLY A 209 7.15 3.48 -3.73
C GLY A 209 5.66 3.77 -3.94
N GLN A 210 4.84 3.70 -2.90
CA GLN A 210 3.39 3.98 -3.00
C GLN A 210 3.09 5.47 -3.26
N MET A 211 3.99 6.37 -2.86
CA MET A 211 3.98 7.78 -3.25
C MET A 211 4.35 8.02 -4.71
N GLY A 212 4.82 6.98 -5.42
CA GLY A 212 5.03 6.96 -6.86
C GLY A 212 5.94 8.08 -7.36
N GLU A 213 5.59 8.62 -8.52
CA GLU A 213 6.35 9.66 -9.21
C GLU A 213 6.56 10.95 -8.41
N LYS A 214 5.68 11.28 -7.45
CA LYS A 214 5.85 12.48 -6.62
C LYS A 214 7.02 12.33 -5.63
N ALA A 215 7.31 11.12 -5.19
CA ALA A 215 8.45 10.84 -4.31
C ALA A 215 9.75 10.56 -5.08
N ALA A 216 9.73 10.44 -6.41
CA ALA A 216 10.88 10.09 -7.24
C ALA A 216 11.87 11.26 -7.42
N THR A 217 12.37 11.84 -6.33
CA THR A 217 13.41 12.87 -6.33
C THR A 217 14.79 12.24 -6.54
N ASN A 218 15.78 13.07 -6.88
CA ASN A 218 17.15 12.58 -7.06
C ASN A 218 17.71 11.92 -5.79
N GLU A 219 17.51 12.56 -4.64
CA GLU A 219 17.94 12.04 -3.35
C GLU A 219 17.29 10.69 -3.04
N VAL A 220 15.97 10.58 -3.22
CA VAL A 220 15.22 9.33 -2.96
C VAL A 220 15.75 8.21 -3.84
N ILE A 221 15.95 8.47 -5.14
CA ILE A 221 16.46 7.47 -6.07
C ILE A 221 17.87 7.02 -5.66
N THR A 222 18.79 7.94 -5.34
CA THR A 222 20.16 7.58 -4.91
C THR A 222 20.16 6.73 -3.63
N LYS A 223 19.28 7.05 -2.67
CA LYS A 223 19.17 6.29 -1.41
C LYS A 223 18.54 4.92 -1.64
N LEU A 224 17.53 4.81 -2.50
CA LEU A 224 16.96 3.52 -2.91
C LEU A 224 17.97 2.67 -3.68
N VAL A 225 18.79 3.27 -4.55
CA VAL A 225 19.88 2.56 -5.25
C VAL A 225 20.85 1.94 -4.24
N SER A 226 21.21 2.67 -3.19
CA SER A 226 22.04 2.12 -2.10
C SER A 226 21.32 0.98 -1.35
N ALA A 227 20.00 1.09 -1.16
CA ALA A 227 19.20 0.06 -0.50
C ALA A 227 18.99 -1.23 -1.35
N LEU A 228 19.35 -1.24 -2.64
CA LEU A 228 19.44 -2.49 -3.42
C LEU A 228 20.52 -3.44 -2.89
N GLU A 229 21.45 -2.95 -2.08
CA GLU A 229 22.48 -3.77 -1.43
C GLU A 229 22.12 -4.13 0.02
N ASP A 230 20.88 -3.87 0.45
CA ASP A 230 20.46 -4.16 1.82
C ASP A 230 20.64 -5.65 2.17
N LYS A 231 21.11 -5.92 3.38
CA LYS A 231 21.28 -7.28 3.92
C LYS A 231 20.01 -8.14 3.88
N SER A 232 18.84 -7.52 3.93
CA SER A 232 17.54 -8.18 3.91
C SER A 232 16.99 -8.27 2.48
N PHE A 233 16.79 -9.50 2.00
CA PHE A 233 16.14 -9.75 0.71
C PHE A 233 14.80 -9.02 0.55
N ARG A 234 13.97 -9.01 1.61
CA ARG A 234 12.66 -8.31 1.58
C ARG A 234 12.77 -6.80 1.40
N VAL A 235 13.88 -6.19 1.85
CA VAL A 235 14.13 -4.75 1.63
C VAL A 235 14.51 -4.54 0.18
N ARG A 236 15.43 -5.33 -0.36
CA ARG A 236 15.82 -5.27 -1.78
C ARG A 236 14.62 -5.46 -2.72
N GLU A 237 13.77 -6.46 -2.45
CA GLU A 237 12.53 -6.70 -3.19
C GLU A 237 11.59 -5.48 -3.14
N SER A 238 11.44 -4.87 -1.95
CA SER A 238 10.64 -3.66 -1.76
C SER A 238 11.20 -2.46 -2.52
N VAL A 239 12.53 -2.32 -2.61
CA VAL A 239 13.20 -1.29 -3.41
C VAL A 239 12.91 -1.47 -4.90
N CYS A 240 13.01 -2.68 -5.43
CA CYS A 240 12.61 -2.96 -6.82
C CYS A 240 11.15 -2.53 -7.06
N LYS A 241 10.22 -2.96 -6.20
CA LYS A 241 8.81 -2.56 -6.29
C LYS A 241 8.63 -1.04 -6.20
N ALA A 242 9.44 -0.34 -5.40
CA ALA A 242 9.40 1.11 -5.30
C ALA A 242 9.82 1.78 -6.62
N PHE A 243 10.93 1.36 -7.23
CA PHE A 243 11.34 1.85 -8.54
C PHE A 243 10.29 1.60 -9.61
N GLY A 244 9.70 0.40 -9.64
CA GLY A 244 8.63 0.10 -10.59
C GLY A 244 7.40 1.02 -10.45
N ARG A 245 7.06 1.43 -9.22
CA ARG A 245 5.96 2.39 -8.96
C ARG A 245 6.34 3.85 -9.23
N MET A 246 7.62 4.19 -9.14
CA MET A 246 8.14 5.52 -9.51
C MET A 246 8.22 5.70 -11.04
N GLY A 247 8.14 4.61 -11.80
CA GLY A 247 8.01 4.63 -13.25
C GLY A 247 9.19 5.33 -13.95
N GLU A 248 8.89 6.11 -15.00
CA GLU A 248 9.90 6.78 -15.82
C GLU A 248 10.76 7.78 -15.03
N LYS A 249 10.29 8.32 -13.91
CA LYS A 249 11.14 9.19 -13.07
C LYS A 249 12.27 8.43 -12.38
N ALA A 250 12.12 7.13 -12.18
CA ALA A 250 13.20 6.26 -11.73
C ALA A 250 14.13 5.81 -12.88
N ALA A 251 13.84 6.20 -14.12
CA ALA A 251 14.66 5.88 -15.29
C ALA A 251 15.99 6.63 -15.25
N LYS A 252 16.95 6.10 -14.50
CA LYS A 252 18.31 6.61 -14.41
C LYS A 252 19.32 5.51 -14.70
N ILE A 253 20.43 5.90 -15.30
CA ILE A 253 21.56 5.01 -15.61
C ILE A 253 22.00 4.25 -14.36
N GLU A 254 22.12 4.93 -13.21
CA GLU A 254 22.53 4.30 -11.95
C GLU A 254 21.55 3.21 -11.48
N VAL A 255 20.24 3.43 -11.64
CA VAL A 255 19.19 2.48 -11.26
C VAL A 255 19.26 1.25 -12.15
N LEU A 256 19.21 1.45 -13.47
CA LEU A 256 19.26 0.35 -14.44
C LEU A 256 20.57 -0.43 -14.37
N THR A 257 21.70 0.25 -14.18
CA THR A 257 23.01 -0.41 -14.02
C THR A 257 23.03 -1.30 -12.78
N LYS A 258 22.45 -0.82 -11.67
CA LYS A 258 22.38 -1.61 -10.44
C LYS A 258 21.42 -2.77 -10.57
N LEU A 259 20.22 -2.57 -11.12
CA LEU A 259 19.25 -3.64 -11.39
C LEU A 259 19.84 -4.71 -12.32
N ALA A 260 20.51 -4.30 -13.40
CA ALA A 260 21.20 -5.19 -14.34
C ALA A 260 22.35 -6.00 -13.70
N ASN A 261 22.77 -5.66 -12.48
CA ASN A 261 23.83 -6.30 -11.73
C ASN A 261 23.31 -7.05 -10.49
N ILE A 262 22.00 -7.27 -10.38
CA ILE A 262 21.43 -8.14 -9.34
C ILE A 262 21.28 -9.53 -9.94
N PRO A 263 22.29 -10.43 -9.89
CA PRO A 263 22.09 -11.82 -10.25
C PRO A 263 21.33 -12.55 -9.14
N ASP A 264 20.44 -13.45 -9.53
CA ASP A 264 19.91 -14.49 -8.66
C ASP A 264 20.92 -15.65 -8.53
N ALA A 265 20.51 -16.74 -7.88
CA ALA A 265 21.38 -17.91 -7.66
C ALA A 265 21.85 -18.59 -8.98
N TYR A 266 21.19 -18.31 -10.09
CA TYR A 266 21.46 -18.87 -11.41
C TYR A 266 22.17 -17.88 -12.35
N GLY A 267 22.49 -16.67 -11.87
CA GLY A 267 23.08 -15.62 -12.68
C GLY A 267 22.08 -14.89 -13.58
N GLU A 268 20.78 -15.04 -13.32
CA GLU A 268 19.70 -14.36 -14.05
C GLU A 268 19.19 -13.14 -13.28
N LEU A 269 18.41 -12.27 -13.94
CA LEU A 269 17.73 -11.19 -13.24
C LEU A 269 16.58 -11.74 -12.39
N PRO A 270 16.45 -11.33 -11.11
CA PRO A 270 15.25 -11.57 -10.33
C PRO A 270 14.01 -11.07 -11.07
N LEU A 271 12.90 -11.79 -10.95
CA LEU A 271 11.65 -11.45 -11.60
C LEU A 271 11.20 -10.00 -11.30
N GLU A 272 11.44 -9.53 -10.07
CA GLU A 272 11.12 -8.16 -9.69
C GLU A 272 12.00 -7.12 -10.40
N ALA A 273 13.26 -7.44 -10.70
CA ALA A 273 14.13 -6.56 -11.46
C ALA A 273 13.72 -6.53 -12.94
N VAL A 274 13.32 -7.67 -13.51
CA VAL A 274 12.77 -7.78 -14.86
C VAL A 274 11.54 -6.89 -15.02
N ASP A 275 10.54 -7.05 -14.15
CA ASP A 275 9.30 -6.26 -14.20
C ASP A 275 9.56 -4.74 -14.06
N VAL A 276 10.59 -4.37 -13.29
CA VAL A 276 10.97 -2.96 -13.09
C VAL A 276 11.71 -2.40 -14.30
N ILE A 277 12.65 -3.15 -14.88
CA ILE A 277 13.36 -2.73 -16.10
C ILE A 277 12.38 -2.62 -17.26
N ASP A 278 11.48 -3.59 -17.42
CA ASP A 278 10.38 -3.53 -18.38
C ASP A 278 9.47 -2.32 -18.10
N GLY A 279 9.27 -2.04 -16.81
CA GLY A 279 8.52 -0.89 -16.34
C GLY A 279 9.16 0.46 -16.65
N ILE A 280 10.48 0.54 -16.67
CA ILE A 280 11.25 1.77 -16.87
C ILE A 280 11.52 2.00 -18.36
N LEU A 281 11.81 0.94 -19.12
CA LEU A 281 12.19 1.00 -20.53
C LEU A 281 10.99 0.83 -21.48
N ARG A 282 9.84 1.41 -21.18
CA ARG A 282 8.59 1.23 -21.96
C ARG A 282 8.55 1.95 -23.30
N SER A 283 9.55 2.78 -23.60
CA SER A 283 9.58 3.57 -24.84
C SER A 283 10.97 3.59 -25.47
N SER A 284 11.03 3.67 -26.79
CA SER A 284 12.29 3.84 -27.51
C SER A 284 13.04 5.09 -27.06
N ALA A 285 12.32 6.16 -26.66
CA ALA A 285 12.90 7.39 -26.14
C ALA A 285 13.73 7.15 -24.87
N THR A 286 13.20 6.39 -23.91
CA THR A 286 13.98 6.02 -22.71
C THR A 286 15.20 5.19 -23.07
N MET A 287 15.08 4.21 -23.96
CA MET A 287 16.22 3.40 -24.39
C MET A 287 17.32 4.23 -25.08
N ILE A 288 16.93 5.11 -26.00
CA ILE A 288 17.84 6.04 -26.68
C ILE A 288 18.57 6.92 -25.66
N ALA A 289 17.87 7.42 -24.65
CA ALA A 289 18.45 8.27 -23.62
C ALA A 289 19.52 7.55 -22.76
N PHE A 290 19.41 6.22 -22.60
CA PHE A 290 20.40 5.43 -21.85
C PHE A 290 21.65 5.07 -22.66
N GLY A 291 21.59 5.20 -23.98
CA GLY A 291 22.70 4.92 -24.86
C GLY A 291 22.96 3.43 -25.09
N PRO A 292 23.76 3.12 -26.12
CA PRO A 292 23.89 1.76 -26.64
C PRO A 292 24.57 0.81 -25.66
N MET A 293 25.57 1.29 -24.90
CA MET A 293 26.35 0.44 -24.00
C MET A 293 25.50 -0.20 -22.89
N LEU A 294 24.56 0.55 -22.30
CA LEU A 294 23.67 0.00 -21.27
C LEU A 294 22.64 -0.95 -21.87
N ILE A 295 22.12 -0.63 -23.05
CA ILE A 295 21.15 -1.47 -23.75
C ILE A 295 21.77 -2.82 -24.12
N SER A 296 22.97 -2.84 -24.71
CA SER A 296 23.69 -4.09 -24.99
C SER A 296 23.90 -4.95 -23.74
N LYS A 297 24.20 -4.33 -22.60
CA LYS A 297 24.32 -5.07 -21.33
C LYS A 297 23.00 -5.74 -20.93
N LEU A 298 21.87 -5.08 -21.15
CA LEU A 298 20.55 -5.62 -20.85
C LEU A 298 20.10 -6.67 -21.88
N CYS A 299 20.53 -6.55 -23.14
CA CYS A 299 20.20 -7.51 -24.19
C CYS A 299 20.70 -8.93 -23.90
N VAL A 300 21.72 -9.10 -23.05
CA VAL A 300 22.17 -10.41 -22.55
C VAL A 300 21.04 -11.18 -21.85
N TYR A 301 20.10 -10.48 -21.21
CA TYR A 301 18.93 -11.09 -20.56
C TYR A 301 17.82 -11.49 -21.53
N GLY A 302 17.96 -11.13 -22.82
CA GLY A 302 17.17 -11.67 -23.91
C GLY A 302 15.67 -11.61 -23.68
N ARG A 303 15.01 -12.77 -23.91
CA ARG A 303 13.56 -12.97 -23.82
C ARG A 303 12.95 -12.75 -22.42
N GLN A 304 13.76 -12.52 -21.39
CA GLN A 304 13.23 -12.22 -20.06
C GLN A 304 12.57 -10.83 -20.02
N LEU A 305 13.13 -9.87 -20.75
CA LEU A 305 12.66 -8.48 -20.78
C LEU A 305 11.67 -8.30 -21.94
N LYS A 306 10.42 -7.96 -21.61
CA LYS A 306 9.34 -7.72 -22.57
C LYS A 306 9.41 -6.33 -23.21
N CYS A 307 10.15 -5.38 -22.60
CA CYS A 307 10.28 -4.04 -23.16
C CYS A 307 10.86 -4.03 -24.59
N TRP A 308 11.65 -5.03 -24.97
CA TRP A 308 12.17 -5.17 -26.34
C TRP A 308 11.08 -5.28 -27.41
N GLU A 309 9.93 -5.87 -27.09
CA GLU A 309 8.80 -5.97 -28.02
C GLU A 309 8.16 -4.60 -28.28
N GLN A 310 8.13 -3.73 -27.26
CA GLN A 310 7.49 -2.41 -27.29
C GLN A 310 8.32 -1.37 -28.05
N VAL A 311 9.60 -1.65 -28.26
CA VAL A 311 10.55 -0.69 -28.85
C VAL A 311 10.52 -0.75 -30.36
N SER A 312 10.51 0.42 -30.98
CA SER A 312 10.60 0.53 -32.44
C SER A 312 12.06 0.42 -32.87
N VAL A 313 12.41 -0.67 -33.55
CA VAL A 313 13.73 -0.85 -34.18
C VAL A 313 13.98 0.29 -35.18
N ASP A 314 12.96 0.74 -35.89
CA ASP A 314 13.06 1.87 -36.82
C ASP A 314 13.44 3.17 -36.13
N GLU A 315 12.96 3.41 -34.90
CA GLU A 315 13.35 4.60 -34.12
C GLU A 315 14.79 4.52 -33.65
N LEU A 316 15.27 3.33 -33.28
CA LEU A 316 16.69 3.12 -32.95
C LEU A 316 17.58 3.31 -34.18
N ILE A 317 17.17 2.79 -35.35
CA ILE A 317 17.87 2.99 -36.62
C ILE A 317 17.91 4.48 -37.00
N LYS A 318 16.78 5.19 -36.89
CA LYS A 318 16.73 6.65 -37.11
C LYS A 318 17.65 7.39 -36.15
N ASN A 319 17.72 6.98 -34.89
CA ASN A 319 18.66 7.55 -33.92
C ASN A 319 20.11 7.30 -34.34
N PHE A 320 20.45 6.07 -34.74
CA PHE A 320 21.78 5.73 -35.27
C PHE A 320 22.18 6.62 -36.45
N PHE A 321 21.32 6.79 -37.47
CA PHE A 321 21.63 7.66 -38.61
C PHE A 321 21.76 9.13 -38.21
N LYS A 322 21.05 9.56 -37.18
CA LYS A 322 21.15 10.93 -36.66
C LYS A 322 22.44 11.17 -35.88
N THR A 323 22.87 10.24 -35.04
CA THR A 323 24.03 10.40 -34.16
C THR A 323 25.33 9.90 -34.78
N GLN A 324 25.26 9.01 -35.78
CA GLN A 324 26.39 8.28 -36.37
C GLN A 324 27.22 7.49 -35.33
N ASP A 325 26.57 7.10 -34.22
CA ASP A 325 27.20 6.36 -33.13
C ASP A 325 27.11 4.85 -33.40
N ALA A 326 28.22 4.26 -33.86
CA ALA A 326 28.32 2.86 -34.26
C ALA A 326 28.03 1.87 -33.13
N ASP A 327 28.12 2.28 -31.86
CA ASP A 327 27.82 1.41 -30.73
C ASP A 327 26.34 0.98 -30.71
N TRP A 328 25.45 1.69 -31.42
CA TRP A 328 24.04 1.29 -31.58
C TRP A 328 23.83 0.06 -32.46
N LEU A 329 24.77 -0.30 -33.33
CA LEU A 329 24.58 -1.40 -34.29
C LEU A 329 24.32 -2.73 -33.60
N LEU A 330 25.08 -3.05 -32.55
CA LEU A 330 24.92 -4.29 -31.79
C LEU A 330 23.56 -4.37 -31.06
N PRO A 331 23.17 -3.40 -30.22
CA PRO A 331 21.88 -3.47 -29.54
C PRO A 331 20.69 -3.40 -30.52
N ILE A 332 20.80 -2.69 -31.65
CA ILE A 332 19.78 -2.73 -32.72
C ILE A 332 19.62 -4.15 -33.27
N ALA A 333 20.73 -4.82 -33.60
CA ALA A 333 20.71 -6.17 -34.12
C ALA A 333 20.18 -7.18 -33.10
N GLU A 334 20.60 -7.07 -31.84
CA GLU A 334 20.14 -7.95 -30.74
C GLU A 334 18.64 -7.81 -30.49
N ILE A 335 18.13 -6.58 -30.40
CA ILE A 335 16.68 -6.33 -30.21
C ILE A 335 15.90 -6.85 -31.42
N ALA A 336 16.35 -6.58 -32.65
CA ALA A 336 15.65 -7.03 -33.83
C ALA A 336 15.60 -8.56 -33.97
N LEU A 337 16.70 -9.24 -33.65
CA LEU A 337 16.77 -10.70 -33.59
C LEU A 337 15.78 -11.26 -32.57
N GLN A 338 15.70 -10.64 -31.38
CA GLN A 338 14.77 -11.06 -30.32
C GLN A 338 13.30 -10.90 -30.72
N LYS A 339 12.97 -9.90 -31.55
CA LYS A 339 11.62 -9.70 -32.10
C LYS A 339 11.27 -10.67 -33.24
N GLY A 340 12.20 -11.50 -33.70
CA GLY A 340 12.00 -12.35 -34.87
C GLY A 340 11.90 -11.55 -36.18
N ALA A 341 12.31 -10.28 -36.17
CA ALA A 341 12.37 -9.45 -37.37
C ALA A 341 13.70 -9.74 -38.08
N ALA A 342 13.64 -10.16 -39.34
CA ALA A 342 14.82 -10.14 -40.19
C ALA A 342 15.19 -8.67 -40.43
N VAL A 343 16.33 -8.22 -39.90
CA VAL A 343 16.87 -6.90 -40.21
C VAL A 343 17.33 -6.94 -41.67
N SER A 344 16.51 -6.48 -42.62
CA SER A 344 17.02 -6.14 -43.93
C SER A 344 17.63 -4.74 -43.85
N MET A 345 18.95 -4.65 -43.72
CA MET A 345 19.66 -3.40 -43.96
C MET A 345 19.69 -3.16 -45.47
N ASN A 346 18.65 -2.53 -46.01
CA ASN A 346 18.70 -1.92 -47.32
C ASN A 346 18.75 -0.40 -47.12
N GLU A 347 19.87 0.17 -47.60
CA GLU A 347 20.29 1.58 -47.63
C GLU A 347 20.90 2.15 -46.34
#